data_AF-A0A7C1AJC4-F1
#
_entry.id   AF-A0A7C1AJC4-F1
#
_cell.length_a   1.000
_cell.length_b   1.000
_cell.length_c   1.000
_cell.angle_alpha   90.00
_cell.angle_beta   90.00
_cell.angle_gamma   90.00
#
_symmetry.space_group_name_H-M   'P 1'
#
loop_
_entity.id
_entity.type
_entity.pdbx_description
1 polymer ?
#
loop_
_entity_poly.entity_id
_entity_poly.type
_entity_poly.pdbx_seq_one_letter_code
_entity_poly.pdbx_strand_id
1 'polypeptide(L)'
;MFTSLSPTFLGQPQLSIEDVQPGDLVILGVCEATPYTPGQTSHAAGGPSAVRQALAKYAGWTGHYDFDFGAPVIGGGGRRIVDIGNLDGDPGAPEENRTRITAAVAQILGAGATPLVIGGDDSVPIPLLAAYEAQDPFHLVQIDAHLDWRHERKGVTMGWSSPMRRASQMAWVEGIVQAGLRGPGSEIG
;
A
#
# COMPACT_ATOMS: atom_id res chain seq x y z
N MET A 1 12.42 8.75 5.55
CA MET A 1 13.47 7.77 5.86
C MET A 1 12.81 6.43 6.12
N PHE A 2 13.39 5.33 5.63
CA PHE A 2 12.89 3.98 5.94
C PHE A 2 13.40 3.53 7.31
N THR A 3 12.55 2.94 8.13
CA THR A 3 12.95 2.36 9.41
C THR A 3 13.35 0.89 9.27
N SER A 4 14.46 0.51 9.93
CA SER A 4 14.91 -0.89 10.04
C SER A 4 13.90 -1.70 10.85
N LEU A 5 13.60 -2.93 10.41
CA LEU A 5 12.52 -3.72 10.98
C LEU A 5 13.00 -5.02 11.61
N SER A 6 12.40 -5.36 12.75
CA SER A 6 12.40 -6.72 13.30
C SER A 6 11.05 -6.97 13.98
N PRO A 7 10.23 -7.91 13.48
CA PRO A 7 10.45 -8.79 12.33
C PRO A 7 10.19 -8.12 10.95
N THR A 8 10.79 -8.67 9.89
CA THR A 8 10.43 -8.37 8.48
C THR A 8 9.24 -9.21 8.03
N PHE A 9 8.62 -8.86 6.89
CA PHE A 9 7.50 -9.59 6.33
C PHE A 9 7.89 -11.05 6.02
N LEU A 10 7.29 -12.02 6.73
CA LEU A 10 7.58 -13.45 6.61
C LEU A 10 9.08 -13.83 6.72
N GLY A 11 9.89 -13.00 7.40
CA GLY A 11 11.34 -13.20 7.47
C GLY A 11 12.08 -13.00 6.14
N GLN A 12 11.46 -12.32 5.16
CA GLN A 12 12.11 -11.97 3.90
C GLN A 12 13.29 -11.00 4.12
N PRO A 13 14.30 -11.00 3.24
CA PRO A 13 15.46 -10.13 3.37
C PRO A 13 15.05 -8.66 3.37
N GLN A 14 15.61 -7.89 4.32
CA GLN A 14 15.53 -6.44 4.29
C GLN A 14 16.59 -5.87 3.34
N LEU A 15 16.21 -4.96 2.45
CA LEU A 15 17.15 -4.25 1.57
C LEU A 15 16.80 -2.77 1.43
N SER A 16 17.73 -1.99 0.89
CA SER A 16 17.48 -0.59 0.55
C SER A 16 16.70 -0.49 -0.75
N ILE A 17 15.87 0.54 -0.90
CA ILE A 17 15.06 0.71 -2.12
C ILE A 17 15.91 0.83 -3.40
N GLU A 18 17.18 1.23 -3.29
CA GLU A 18 18.16 1.28 -4.37
C GLU A 18 18.64 -0.11 -4.85
N ASP A 19 18.47 -1.15 -4.02
CA ASP A 19 18.88 -2.54 -4.31
C ASP A 19 17.75 -3.39 -4.92
N VAL A 20 16.58 -2.78 -5.15
CA VAL A 20 15.43 -3.42 -5.81
C VAL A 20 15.79 -3.79 -7.25
N GLN A 21 15.44 -5.01 -7.65
CA GLN A 21 15.74 -5.55 -8.98
C GLN A 21 14.45 -5.80 -9.79
N PRO A 22 14.54 -5.80 -11.13
CA PRO A 22 13.43 -6.18 -11.99
C PRO A 22 12.85 -7.54 -11.60
N GLY A 23 11.53 -7.63 -11.54
CA GLY A 23 10.81 -8.84 -11.17
C GLY A 23 10.64 -9.05 -9.66
N ASP A 24 11.23 -8.22 -8.79
CA ASP A 24 11.00 -8.32 -7.35
C ASP A 24 9.52 -8.11 -6.99
N LEU A 25 9.07 -8.77 -5.92
CA LEU A 25 7.89 -8.34 -5.16
C LEU A 25 8.39 -7.58 -3.92
N VAL A 26 8.10 -6.29 -3.87
CA VAL A 26 8.67 -5.38 -2.87
C VAL A 26 7.64 -5.05 -1.81
N ILE A 27 7.86 -5.52 -0.58
CA ILE A 27 7.04 -5.19 0.58
C ILE A 27 7.41 -3.80 1.08
N LEU A 28 6.43 -2.90 1.10
CA LEU A 28 6.56 -1.53 1.57
C LEU A 28 5.48 -1.26 2.63
N GLY A 29 5.88 -0.92 3.85
CA GLY A 29 4.97 -0.38 4.84
C GLY A 29 4.77 1.12 4.64
N VAL A 30 3.53 1.62 4.66
CA VAL A 30 3.24 3.06 4.64
C VAL A 30 2.34 3.36 5.83
N CYS A 31 2.90 4.02 6.86
CA CYS A 31 2.18 4.20 8.13
C CYS A 31 0.99 5.16 7.98
N GLU A 32 1.12 6.21 7.18
CA GLU A 32 0.05 7.19 6.99
C GLU A 32 0.28 8.04 5.74
N ALA A 33 -0.80 8.63 5.20
CA ALA A 33 -0.72 9.59 4.11
C ALA A 33 -1.34 10.93 4.51
N THR A 34 -2.65 10.97 4.76
CA THR A 34 -3.36 12.24 4.99
C THR A 34 -4.41 12.13 6.10
N PRO A 35 -4.21 12.80 7.24
CA PRO A 35 -5.19 12.78 8.32
C PRO A 35 -6.31 13.79 8.08
N TYR A 36 -7.50 13.50 8.62
CA TYR A 36 -8.62 14.46 8.62
C TYR A 36 -8.47 15.59 9.64
N THR A 37 -7.64 15.38 10.67
CA THR A 37 -7.29 16.40 11.65
C THR A 37 -5.78 16.61 11.53
N PRO A 38 -5.30 17.81 11.16
CA PRO A 38 -3.87 18.07 11.06
C PRO A 38 -3.12 17.68 12.35
N GLY A 39 -1.97 17.00 12.21
CA GLY A 39 -1.17 16.52 13.33
C GLY A 39 -1.71 15.28 14.05
N GLN A 40 -2.89 14.77 13.68
CA GLN A 40 -3.43 13.53 14.24
C GLN A 40 -2.91 12.33 13.45
N THR A 41 -2.06 11.52 14.08
CA THR A 41 -1.59 10.22 13.54
C THR A 41 -2.76 9.34 13.13
N SER A 42 -2.56 8.59 12.04
CA SER A 42 -3.54 7.61 11.58
C SER A 42 -3.87 6.59 12.67
N HIS A 43 -5.15 6.24 12.80
CA HIS A 43 -5.61 5.17 13.68
C HIS A 43 -5.05 3.79 13.28
N ALA A 44 -4.55 3.67 12.05
CA ALA A 44 -3.95 2.46 11.50
C ALA A 44 -2.43 2.58 11.29
N ALA A 45 -1.76 3.61 11.84
CA ALA A 45 -0.33 3.84 11.62
C ALA A 45 0.58 2.66 12.04
N GLY A 46 0.15 1.87 13.04
CA GLY A 46 0.86 0.66 13.46
C GLY A 46 0.60 -0.57 12.59
N GLY A 47 -0.28 -0.50 11.59
CA GLY A 47 -0.70 -1.61 10.72
C GLY A 47 0.47 -2.34 10.06
N PRO A 48 1.42 -1.65 9.40
CA PRO A 48 2.55 -2.30 8.75
C PRO A 48 3.42 -3.15 9.69
N SER A 49 3.66 -2.66 10.90
CA SER A 49 4.43 -3.39 11.91
C SER A 49 3.62 -4.54 12.51
N ALA A 50 2.32 -4.35 12.75
CA ALA A 50 1.43 -5.37 13.28
C ALA A 50 1.29 -6.57 12.32
N VAL A 51 1.17 -6.34 11.01
CA VAL A 51 1.12 -7.41 10.00
C VAL A 51 2.41 -8.24 10.03
N ARG A 52 3.58 -7.58 10.05
CA ARG A 52 4.87 -8.31 10.12
C ARG A 52 5.00 -9.13 11.40
N GLN A 53 4.60 -8.58 12.54
CA GLN A 53 4.60 -9.30 13.83
C GLN A 53 3.67 -10.52 13.80
N ALA A 54 2.45 -10.38 13.27
CA ALA A 54 1.49 -11.48 13.16
C ALA A 54 2.00 -12.61 12.24
N LEU A 55 2.76 -12.25 11.20
CA LEU A 55 3.32 -13.18 10.24
C LEU A 55 4.66 -13.79 10.67
N ALA A 56 5.31 -13.27 11.71
CA ALA A 56 6.64 -13.71 12.13
C ALA A 56 6.73 -15.20 12.49
N LYS A 57 5.65 -15.78 13.03
CA LYS A 57 5.58 -17.22 13.35
C LYS A 57 5.63 -18.12 12.12
N TYR A 58 5.36 -17.57 10.93
CA TYR A 58 5.45 -18.27 9.65
C TYR A 58 6.80 -18.04 8.96
N ALA A 59 7.71 -17.25 9.57
CA ALA A 59 9.07 -17.10 9.06
C ALA A 59 9.74 -18.49 9.05
N GLY A 60 10.24 -18.90 7.88
CA GLY A 60 10.81 -20.23 7.67
C GLY A 60 9.86 -21.28 7.09
N TRP A 61 8.55 -20.99 6.97
CA TRP A 61 7.59 -21.88 6.28
C TRP A 61 7.56 -21.64 4.77
N THR A 62 8.63 -21.09 4.20
CA THR A 62 8.69 -20.69 2.79
C THR A 62 8.56 -21.87 1.82
N GLY A 63 8.91 -23.09 2.25
CA GLY A 63 8.73 -24.32 1.48
C GLY A 63 7.37 -24.99 1.61
N HIS A 64 6.41 -24.41 2.35
CA HIS A 64 5.09 -25.01 2.51
C HIS A 64 4.32 -24.97 1.19
N TYR A 65 3.87 -26.14 0.75
CA TYR A 65 3.19 -26.33 -0.51
C TYR A 65 1.76 -25.79 -0.46
N ASP A 66 1.39 -25.03 -1.47
CA ASP A 66 0.02 -24.60 -1.71
C ASP A 66 -0.62 -25.51 -2.76
N PHE A 67 -1.73 -26.16 -2.40
CA PHE A 67 -2.45 -27.05 -3.32
C PHE A 67 -3.21 -26.28 -4.41
N ASP A 68 -3.60 -25.03 -4.15
CA ASP A 68 -4.29 -24.20 -5.13
C ASP A 68 -3.32 -23.69 -6.21
N PHE A 69 -2.05 -23.42 -5.83
CA PHE A 69 -1.02 -22.99 -6.78
C PHE A 69 -0.14 -24.13 -7.32
N GLY A 70 -0.17 -25.31 -6.71
CA GLY A 70 0.70 -26.42 -7.08
C GLY A 70 2.19 -26.15 -6.86
N ALA A 71 2.54 -25.19 -6.01
CA ALA A 71 3.89 -24.74 -5.73
C ALA A 71 4.00 -24.20 -4.29
N PRO A 72 5.21 -24.03 -3.74
CA PRO A 72 5.37 -23.31 -2.47
C PRO A 72 4.77 -21.90 -2.53
N VAL A 73 4.04 -21.50 -1.49
CA VAL A 73 3.41 -20.17 -1.39
C VAL A 73 4.43 -19.05 -1.59
N ILE A 74 5.63 -19.22 -1.04
CA ILE A 74 6.72 -18.24 -1.07
C ILE A 74 7.90 -18.80 -1.85
N GLY A 75 8.32 -18.11 -2.92
CA GLY A 75 9.44 -18.54 -3.75
C GLY A 75 9.14 -19.69 -4.73
N GLY A 76 7.94 -20.30 -4.67
CA GLY A 76 7.55 -21.41 -5.56
C GLY A 76 7.51 -21.07 -7.05
N GLY A 77 7.46 -19.78 -7.40
CA GLY A 77 7.54 -19.28 -8.78
C GLY A 77 8.89 -18.67 -9.16
N GLY A 78 9.95 -18.83 -8.36
CA GLY A 78 11.27 -18.23 -8.61
C GLY A 78 11.34 -16.71 -8.43
N ARG A 79 10.25 -16.08 -7.97
CA ARG A 79 10.18 -14.64 -7.74
C ARG A 79 10.78 -14.29 -6.38
N ARG A 80 11.71 -13.32 -6.38
CA ARG A 80 12.33 -12.80 -5.16
C ARG A 80 11.35 -11.85 -4.46
N ILE A 81 11.17 -12.04 -3.16
CA ILE A 81 10.35 -11.17 -2.29
C ILE A 81 11.30 -10.45 -1.34
N VAL A 82 11.16 -9.14 -1.21
CA VAL A 82 12.08 -8.29 -0.45
C VAL A 82 11.29 -7.28 0.38
N ASP A 83 11.80 -6.91 1.56
CA ASP A 83 11.15 -5.94 2.45
C ASP A 83 12.00 -4.67 2.54
N ILE A 84 11.45 -3.51 2.17
CA ILE A 84 12.18 -2.23 2.23
C ILE A 84 11.87 -1.43 3.49
N GLY A 85 11.10 -2.00 4.42
CA GLY A 85 10.79 -1.37 5.69
C GLY A 85 9.49 -0.58 5.67
N ASN A 86 9.38 0.37 6.61
CA ASN A 86 8.27 1.31 6.69
C ASN A 86 8.70 2.69 6.23
N LEU A 87 7.88 3.32 5.40
CA LEU A 87 7.87 4.75 5.20
C LEU A 87 7.05 5.39 6.33
N ASP A 88 7.75 5.94 7.32
CA ASP A 88 7.10 6.72 8.37
C ASP A 88 6.59 8.05 7.81
N GLY A 89 5.41 8.47 8.28
CA GLY A 89 4.80 9.73 7.92
C GLY A 89 4.87 10.75 9.06
N ASP A 90 4.70 12.02 8.71
CA ASP A 90 4.48 13.13 9.62
C ASP A 90 3.02 13.62 9.48
N PRO A 91 2.14 13.46 10.49
CA PRO A 91 0.76 13.90 10.39
C PRO A 91 0.62 15.43 10.29
N GLY A 92 1.68 16.18 10.59
CA GLY A 92 1.76 17.62 10.37
C GLY A 92 2.11 18.02 8.92
N ALA A 93 2.61 17.08 8.11
CA ALA A 93 3.07 17.33 6.74
C ALA A 93 2.46 16.35 5.71
N PRO A 94 1.12 16.31 5.56
CA PRO A 94 0.47 15.31 4.71
C PRO A 94 0.80 15.43 3.21
N GLU A 95 1.11 16.62 2.71
CA GLU A 95 1.61 16.81 1.33
C GLU A 95 2.97 16.15 1.10
N GLU A 96 3.87 16.29 2.06
CA GLU A 96 5.19 15.66 2.01
C GLU A 96 5.07 14.15 2.12
N ASN A 97 4.18 13.64 3.00
CA ASN A 97 3.90 12.21 3.09
C ASN A 97 3.45 11.65 1.73
N ARG A 98 2.45 12.28 1.10
CA ARG A 98 1.96 11.88 -0.22
C ARG A 98 3.09 11.88 -1.26
N THR A 99 3.89 12.95 -1.31
CA THR A 99 5.04 13.06 -2.22
C THR A 99 6.04 11.92 -2.02
N ARG A 100 6.38 11.61 -0.77
CA ARG A 100 7.31 10.53 -0.42
C ARG A 100 6.76 9.14 -0.76
N ILE A 101 5.46 8.91 -0.55
CA ILE A 101 4.80 7.65 -0.93
C ILE A 101 4.84 7.49 -2.45
N THR A 102 4.41 8.51 -3.19
CA THR A 102 4.42 8.48 -4.66
C THR A 102 5.83 8.23 -5.20
N ALA A 103 6.85 8.91 -4.67
CA ALA A 103 8.24 8.73 -5.08
C ALA A 103 8.76 7.31 -4.80
N ALA A 104 8.48 6.75 -3.61
CA ALA A 104 8.90 5.40 -3.26
C ALA A 104 8.24 4.35 -4.17
N VAL A 105 6.94 4.46 -4.43
CA VAL A 105 6.23 3.54 -5.31
C VAL A 105 6.70 3.69 -6.76
N ALA A 106 6.92 4.92 -7.24
CA ALA A 106 7.44 5.17 -8.59
C ALA A 106 8.86 4.60 -8.78
N GLN A 107 9.70 4.65 -7.75
CA GLN A 107 11.03 4.04 -7.79
C GLN A 107 10.95 2.50 -7.89
N ILE A 108 10.04 1.85 -7.16
CA ILE A 108 9.82 0.40 -7.26
C ILE A 108 9.34 0.03 -8.67
N LEU A 109 8.36 0.75 -9.20
CA LEU A 109 7.83 0.54 -10.55
C LEU A 109 8.89 0.76 -11.62
N GLY A 110 9.68 1.83 -11.49
CA GLY A 110 10.78 2.18 -12.40
C GLY A 110 11.91 1.15 -12.43
N ALA A 111 12.09 0.39 -11.34
CA ALA A 111 13.01 -0.75 -11.30
C ALA A 111 12.45 -2.01 -11.99
N GLY A 112 11.22 -1.99 -12.51
CA GLY A 112 10.55 -3.16 -13.08
C GLY A 112 10.06 -4.15 -12.02
N ALA A 113 9.86 -3.71 -10.79
CA ALA A 113 9.38 -4.52 -9.67
C ALA A 113 7.89 -4.24 -9.37
N THR A 114 7.26 -5.12 -8.59
CA THR A 114 5.86 -4.95 -8.16
C THR A 114 5.80 -4.54 -6.69
N PRO A 115 5.20 -3.39 -6.36
CA PRO A 115 4.97 -2.98 -4.97
C PRO A 115 3.83 -3.80 -4.34
N LEU A 116 4.06 -4.32 -3.13
CA LEU A 116 3.04 -4.81 -2.22
C LEU A 116 3.04 -3.88 -0.99
N VAL A 117 2.05 -3.01 -0.93
CA VAL A 117 1.98 -1.98 0.11
C VAL A 117 1.08 -2.44 1.24
N ILE A 118 1.62 -2.42 2.46
CA ILE A 118 0.86 -2.58 3.70
C ILE A 118 0.64 -1.17 4.24
N GLY A 119 -0.60 -0.71 4.19
CA GLY A 119 -0.94 0.66 4.57
C GLY A 119 -1.20 0.85 6.06
N GLY A 120 -1.31 2.12 6.44
CA GLY A 120 -2.18 2.60 7.50
C GLY A 120 -3.60 2.73 6.97
N ASP A 121 -4.23 3.88 7.18
CA ASP A 121 -5.61 4.07 6.72
C ASP A 121 -5.74 4.20 5.20
N ASP A 122 -6.98 4.19 4.73
CA ASP A 122 -7.32 4.20 3.31
C ASP A 122 -7.07 5.56 2.60
N SER A 123 -6.29 6.47 3.19
CA SER A 123 -5.73 7.62 2.45
C SER A 123 -4.48 7.24 1.67
N VAL A 124 -3.81 6.14 2.03
CA VAL A 124 -2.58 5.64 1.39
C VAL A 124 -2.75 5.27 -0.10
N PRO A 125 -3.86 4.67 -0.55
CA PRO A 125 -4.05 4.35 -1.96
C PRO A 125 -3.96 5.56 -2.89
N ILE A 126 -4.29 6.78 -2.43
CA ILE A 126 -4.28 7.98 -3.28
C ILE A 126 -2.87 8.27 -3.82
N PRO A 127 -1.85 8.53 -2.98
CA PRO A 127 -0.48 8.75 -3.47
C PRO A 127 0.18 7.49 -4.05
N LEU A 128 -0.26 6.29 -3.64
CA LEU A 128 0.20 5.03 -4.24
C LEU A 128 -0.22 4.95 -5.71
N LEU A 129 -1.50 5.16 -6.00
CA LEU A 129 -2.04 5.12 -7.36
C LEU A 129 -1.49 6.27 -8.21
N ALA A 130 -1.17 7.42 -7.59
CA ALA A 130 -0.50 8.53 -8.26
C ALA A 130 0.84 8.14 -8.92
N ALA A 131 1.55 7.16 -8.35
CA ALA A 131 2.84 6.71 -8.88
C ALA A 131 2.75 5.93 -10.21
N TYR A 132 1.54 5.54 -10.62
CA TYR A 132 1.31 4.77 -11.84
C TYR A 132 1.12 5.61 -13.10
N GLU A 133 1.28 6.94 -13.03
CA GLU A 133 1.12 7.84 -14.19
C GLU A 133 1.95 7.43 -15.42
N ALA A 134 3.15 6.88 -15.19
CA ALA A 134 4.06 6.43 -16.23
C ALA A 134 3.92 4.94 -16.60
N GLN A 135 2.91 4.24 -16.06
CA GLN A 135 2.64 2.82 -16.31
C GLN A 135 1.51 2.64 -17.32
N ASP A 136 1.37 1.42 -17.84
CA ASP A 136 0.21 1.07 -18.66
C ASP A 136 -1.09 1.23 -17.85
N PRO A 137 -2.18 1.73 -18.46
CA PRO A 137 -3.47 1.85 -17.79
C PRO A 137 -4.00 0.52 -17.25
N PHE A 138 -4.75 0.56 -16.15
CA PHE A 138 -5.24 -0.63 -15.48
C PHE A 138 -6.66 -0.48 -14.90
N HIS A 139 -7.25 -1.62 -14.55
CA HIS A 139 -8.47 -1.69 -13.76
C HIS A 139 -8.16 -1.90 -12.28
N LEU A 140 -8.89 -1.18 -11.43
CA LEU A 140 -8.78 -1.28 -9.98
C LEU A 140 -9.89 -2.18 -9.43
N VAL A 141 -9.52 -3.13 -8.57
CA VAL A 141 -10.48 -3.92 -7.79
C VAL A 141 -10.32 -3.52 -6.32
N GLN A 142 -11.40 -2.98 -5.73
CA GLN A 142 -11.46 -2.64 -4.31
C GLN A 142 -12.38 -3.63 -3.59
N ILE A 143 -11.87 -4.20 -2.49
CA ILE A 143 -12.67 -5.00 -1.55
C ILE A 143 -12.78 -4.21 -0.25
N ASP A 144 -13.92 -3.54 -0.05
CA ASP A 144 -14.16 -2.69 1.12
C ASP A 144 -15.63 -2.75 1.56
N ALA A 145 -15.88 -2.43 2.83
CA ALA A 145 -17.23 -2.18 3.32
C ALA A 145 -17.80 -0.83 2.83
N HIS A 146 -16.95 0.14 2.52
CA HIS A 146 -17.30 1.52 2.20
C HIS A 146 -16.99 1.86 0.74
N LEU A 147 -17.69 2.88 0.22
CA LEU A 147 -17.58 3.29 -1.18
C LEU A 147 -16.35 4.17 -1.47
N ASP A 148 -15.93 4.94 -0.47
CA ASP A 148 -14.76 5.83 -0.50
C ASP A 148 -14.72 6.83 -1.66
N TRP A 149 -15.90 7.40 -1.92
CA TRP A 149 -16.16 8.31 -3.04
C TRP A 149 -16.39 9.78 -2.67
N ARG A 150 -16.20 10.15 -1.39
CA ARG A 150 -16.45 11.53 -0.94
C ARG A 150 -15.54 12.51 -1.63
N HIS A 151 -16.08 13.64 -2.09
CA HIS A 151 -15.24 14.70 -2.61
C HIS A 151 -14.43 15.36 -1.49
N GLU A 152 -15.01 15.56 -0.32
CA GLU A 152 -14.40 16.29 0.79
C GLU A 152 -14.95 15.82 2.13
N ARG A 153 -14.09 15.78 3.16
CA ARG A 153 -14.51 15.65 4.55
C ARG A 153 -13.61 16.49 5.47
N LYS A 154 -14.21 17.38 6.27
CA LYS A 154 -13.52 18.32 7.18
C LYS A 154 -12.47 19.21 6.49
N GLY A 155 -12.76 19.71 5.30
CA GLY A 155 -11.87 20.46 4.43
C GLY A 155 -10.81 19.63 3.72
N VAL A 156 -10.81 18.29 3.88
CA VAL A 156 -9.77 17.41 3.33
C VAL A 156 -10.31 16.61 2.16
N THR A 157 -9.64 16.71 1.02
CA THR A 157 -9.98 16.01 -0.23
C THR A 157 -9.15 14.74 -0.44
N MET A 158 -8.03 14.58 0.27
CA MET A 158 -7.09 13.47 0.08
C MET A 158 -7.13 12.47 1.25
N GLY A 159 -8.23 12.43 2.00
CA GLY A 159 -8.40 11.57 3.18
C GLY A 159 -8.94 10.18 2.85
N TRP A 160 -9.02 9.32 3.86
CA TRP A 160 -9.37 7.89 3.76
C TRP A 160 -10.85 7.60 3.42
N SER A 161 -11.62 8.59 2.97
CA SER A 161 -12.98 8.38 2.45
C SER A 161 -13.13 8.87 1.02
N SER A 162 -12.01 9.25 0.40
CA SER A 162 -11.90 9.75 -0.97
C SER A 162 -11.02 8.92 -1.92
N PRO A 163 -10.35 7.80 -1.56
CA PRO A 163 -9.40 7.15 -2.47
C PRO A 163 -10.00 6.74 -3.82
N MET A 164 -11.20 6.16 -3.85
CA MET A 164 -11.80 5.77 -5.11
C MET A 164 -12.29 6.97 -5.94
N ARG A 165 -12.75 8.04 -5.26
CA ARG A 165 -13.00 9.32 -5.94
C ARG A 165 -11.76 9.86 -6.62
N ARG A 166 -10.59 9.82 -5.97
CA ARG A 166 -9.33 10.28 -6.58
C ARG A 166 -8.85 9.34 -7.67
N ALA A 167 -8.94 8.03 -7.46
CA ALA A 167 -8.60 7.04 -8.47
C ALA A 167 -9.39 7.25 -9.76
N SER A 168 -10.71 7.52 -9.67
CA SER A 168 -11.54 7.79 -10.86
C SER A 168 -11.16 9.03 -11.68
N GLN A 169 -10.30 9.90 -11.13
CA GLN A 169 -9.83 11.12 -11.78
C GLN A 169 -8.45 10.94 -12.42
N MET A 170 -7.82 9.77 -12.27
CA MET A 170 -6.51 9.44 -12.82
C MET A 170 -6.67 8.79 -14.20
N ALA A 171 -5.97 9.31 -15.21
CA ALA A 171 -6.12 8.85 -16.59
C ALA A 171 -5.66 7.40 -16.83
N TRP A 172 -4.82 6.86 -15.94
CA TRP A 172 -4.31 5.48 -15.97
C TRP A 172 -5.20 4.49 -15.21
N VAL A 173 -6.32 4.94 -14.63
CA VAL A 173 -7.32 4.06 -14.00
C VAL A 173 -8.54 3.98 -14.92
N GLU A 174 -8.64 2.91 -15.71
CA GLU A 174 -9.66 2.77 -16.75
C GLU A 174 -11.02 2.31 -16.21
N GLY A 175 -11.03 1.66 -15.06
CA GLY A 175 -12.27 1.24 -14.41
C GLY A 175 -12.05 0.78 -12.98
N ILE A 176 -13.10 0.87 -12.18
CA ILE A 176 -13.09 0.51 -10.77
C ILE A 176 -14.21 -0.50 -10.52
N VAL A 177 -13.86 -1.66 -9.96
CA VAL A 177 -14.80 -2.69 -9.51
C VAL A 177 -14.76 -2.74 -7.99
N GLN A 178 -15.90 -2.56 -7.33
CA GLN A 178 -16.02 -2.58 -5.87
C GLN A 178 -16.83 -3.79 -5.41
N ALA A 179 -16.35 -4.47 -4.37
CA ALA A 179 -17.03 -5.61 -3.75
C ALA A 179 -16.99 -5.52 -2.22
N GLY A 180 -18.04 -5.99 -1.55
CA GLY A 180 -18.11 -6.05 -0.08
C GLY A 180 -18.86 -4.88 0.60
N LEU A 181 -19.38 -3.93 -0.19
CA LEU A 181 -20.13 -2.77 0.28
C LEU A 181 -21.29 -3.16 1.21
N ARG A 182 -21.35 -2.55 2.40
CA ARG A 182 -22.37 -2.81 3.42
C ARG A 182 -22.43 -1.69 4.46
N GLY A 183 -23.58 -1.55 5.12
CA GLY A 183 -23.79 -0.53 6.15
C GLY A 183 -23.82 0.91 5.60
N PRO A 184 -23.88 1.92 6.48
CA PRO A 184 -23.82 3.32 6.06
C PRO A 184 -22.40 3.67 5.61
N GLY A 185 -22.18 3.73 4.30
CA GLY A 185 -20.88 4.01 3.69
C GLY A 185 -20.55 5.50 3.53
N SER A 186 -19.35 5.77 3.00
CA SER A 186 -18.94 7.07 2.46
C SER A 186 -19.98 7.56 1.44
N GLU A 187 -20.52 8.77 1.63
CA GLU A 187 -21.51 9.35 0.71
C GLU A 187 -20.88 9.76 -0.62
N ILE A 188 -21.68 9.85 -1.69
CA ILE A 188 -21.22 10.19 -3.06
C ILE A 188 -20.97 11.71 -3.20
N GLY A 189 -21.42 12.51 -2.23
CA GLY A 189 -21.33 13.98 -2.18
C GLY A 189 -19.92 14.54 -2.13
#